data_AF-A0DMV4-F1
#
_entry.id   AF-A0DMV4-F1
#
_cell.length_a   1.000
_cell.length_b   1.000
_cell.length_c   1.000
_cell.angle_alpha   90.00
_cell.angle_beta   90.00
_cell.angle_gamma   90.00
#
_symmetry.space_group_name_H-M   'P 1'
#
loop_
_entity.id
_entity.type
_entity.pdbx_description
1 polymer ?
#
loop_
_entity_poly.entity_id
_entity_poly.type
_entity_poly.pdbx_seq_one_letter_code
_entity_poly.pdbx_strand_id
1 'polypeptide(L)'
;MSTHNTKLGFSRSLKEVSPPQKENLSIQQVLEMFHSPYTEQLTDRKSEAIVRFCRQRSGGFLLEEIQELIEILRLSIAENNALMQPAIQKICETASVPFIKLRTSDQLKFVPKLSEFLDTLKPVLFSPQQESGSQQPELRMPVIKFLKCFAEEGISEIMKEEASFEQQKKQTELSPLQHLLKNGTRNLRALNQSNLIENIIFTMQHYSKQYEYLLPLLELISSCILYRDLAAKFSNFGILKDIVYVIFECEDFRSYIVKSCFEIIWNTN
;
A
#
# COMPACT_ATOMS: atom_id res chain seq x y z
N MET A 1 16.03 -53.26 59.67
CA MET A 1 16.62 -53.52 58.34
C MET A 1 15.74 -52.86 57.30
N SER A 2 16.38 -52.17 56.37
CA SER A 2 15.81 -51.27 55.37
C SER A 2 14.78 -51.94 54.45
N THR A 3 13.65 -51.27 54.21
CA THR A 3 12.76 -51.54 53.07
C THR A 3 12.39 -50.21 52.43
N HIS A 4 13.07 -49.87 51.32
CA HIS A 4 12.56 -48.87 50.40
C HIS A 4 12.52 -49.41 48.97
N ASN A 5 11.35 -49.20 48.40
CA ASN A 5 10.85 -49.68 47.13
C ASN A 5 11.73 -49.34 45.92
N THR A 6 11.81 -50.35 45.07
CA THR A 6 12.23 -50.36 43.67
C THR A 6 11.52 -49.28 42.85
N LYS A 7 12.28 -48.40 42.18
CA LYS A 7 11.79 -47.66 41.00
C LYS A 7 12.51 -48.20 39.76
N LEU A 8 11.70 -48.83 38.91
CA LEU A 8 12.08 -49.31 37.57
C LEU A 8 12.65 -48.16 36.74
N GLY A 9 13.81 -48.41 36.13
CA GLY A 9 14.38 -47.58 35.09
C GLY A 9 13.72 -47.85 33.75
N PHE A 10 13.29 -46.79 33.08
CA PHE A 10 13.13 -46.71 31.62
C PHE A 10 13.23 -45.23 31.22
N SER A 11 14.45 -44.74 31.04
CA SER A 11 14.70 -43.44 30.41
C SER A 11 15.14 -43.69 28.96
N ARG A 12 14.19 -43.98 28.07
CA ARG A 12 14.42 -43.79 26.63
C ARG A 12 14.47 -42.28 26.40
N SER A 13 15.65 -41.77 26.08
CA SER A 13 15.83 -40.41 25.58
C SER A 13 15.05 -40.26 24.26
N LEU A 14 13.84 -39.74 24.36
CA LEU A 14 13.16 -39.14 23.22
C LEU A 14 14.03 -37.97 22.77
N LYS A 15 14.74 -38.14 21.65
CA LYS A 15 15.26 -36.99 20.90
C LYS A 15 14.04 -36.12 20.59
N GLU A 16 13.98 -34.96 21.23
CA GLU A 16 13.12 -33.87 20.78
C GLU A 16 13.54 -33.54 19.35
N VAL A 17 12.82 -34.09 18.38
CA VAL A 17 12.90 -33.63 17.00
C VAL A 17 12.24 -32.26 17.01
N SER A 18 13.07 -31.22 17.08
CA SER A 18 12.64 -29.85 16.83
C SER A 18 11.93 -29.85 15.47
N PRO A 19 10.72 -29.27 15.33
CA PRO A 19 10.11 -29.12 14.02
C PRO A 19 11.08 -28.36 13.11
N PRO A 20 11.17 -28.68 11.81
CA PRO A 20 12.08 -27.97 10.91
C PRO A 20 11.73 -26.48 10.98
N GLN A 21 12.68 -25.67 11.44
CA GLN A 21 12.60 -24.22 11.31
C GLN A 21 12.46 -23.95 9.82
N LYS A 22 11.26 -23.53 9.38
CA LYS A 22 11.06 -23.05 8.01
C LYS A 22 12.06 -21.92 7.81
N GLU A 23 13.12 -22.15 7.03
CA GLU A 23 14.06 -21.11 6.66
C GLU A 23 13.27 -19.90 6.11
N ASN A 24 13.50 -18.74 6.72
CA ASN A 24 12.88 -17.50 6.25
C ASN A 24 13.43 -17.20 4.86
N LEU A 25 12.52 -16.99 3.90
CA LEU A 25 12.90 -16.65 2.54
C LEU A 25 13.32 -15.19 2.53
N SER A 26 14.57 -14.93 2.14
CA SER A 26 15.10 -13.57 2.03
C SER A 26 14.59 -12.92 0.74
N ILE A 27 14.57 -11.59 0.71
CA ILE A 27 14.19 -10.85 -0.49
C ILE A 27 15.16 -11.11 -1.65
N GLN A 28 16.44 -11.34 -1.32
CA GLN A 28 17.47 -11.62 -2.33
C GLN A 28 17.29 -12.99 -2.96
N GLN A 29 16.87 -13.99 -2.19
CA GLN A 29 16.50 -15.28 -2.74
C GLN A 29 15.31 -15.17 -3.71
N VAL A 30 14.33 -14.29 -3.43
CA VAL A 30 13.22 -14.04 -4.37
C VAL A 30 13.73 -13.36 -5.64
N LEU A 31 14.57 -12.34 -5.50
CA LEU A 31 15.09 -11.57 -6.62
C LEU A 31 16.00 -12.42 -7.53
N GLU A 32 16.84 -13.27 -6.94
CA GLU A 32 17.68 -14.23 -7.67
C GLU A 32 16.85 -15.16 -8.58
N MET A 33 15.59 -15.46 -8.22
CA MET A 33 14.74 -16.29 -9.06
C MET A 33 14.36 -15.61 -10.39
N PHE A 34 14.34 -14.28 -10.44
CA PHE A 34 14.11 -13.56 -11.69
C PHE A 34 15.38 -13.46 -12.56
N HIS A 35 16.55 -13.39 -11.94
CA HIS A 35 17.82 -13.20 -12.66
C HIS A 35 18.52 -14.51 -13.04
N SER A 36 18.15 -15.62 -12.40
CA SER A 36 18.76 -16.92 -12.67
C SER A 36 18.19 -17.53 -13.96
N PRO A 37 19.04 -17.95 -14.90
CA PRO A 37 18.61 -18.60 -16.14
C PRO A 37 17.89 -19.93 -15.91
N TYR A 38 18.03 -20.52 -14.71
CA TYR A 38 17.39 -21.77 -14.33
C TYR A 38 15.95 -21.59 -13.83
N THR A 39 15.56 -20.37 -13.47
CA THR A 39 14.24 -20.06 -12.88
C THR A 39 13.48 -18.97 -13.63
N GLU A 40 14.10 -18.32 -14.60
CA GLU A 40 13.51 -17.25 -15.42
C GLU A 40 12.17 -17.66 -16.06
N GLN A 41 12.04 -18.91 -16.53
CA GLN A 41 10.80 -19.38 -17.16
C GLN A 41 9.76 -19.93 -16.16
N LEU A 42 10.10 -20.02 -14.87
CA LEU A 42 9.27 -20.66 -13.84
C LEU A 42 8.40 -19.62 -13.11
N THR A 43 7.49 -18.98 -13.85
CA THR A 43 6.59 -17.94 -13.33
C THR A 43 5.77 -18.41 -12.12
N ASP A 44 5.29 -19.65 -12.14
CA ASP A 44 4.55 -20.27 -11.04
C ASP A 44 5.38 -20.32 -9.74
N ARG A 45 6.65 -20.74 -9.85
CA ARG A 45 7.56 -20.82 -8.71
C ARG A 45 7.97 -19.44 -8.21
N LYS A 46 8.21 -18.49 -9.12
CA LYS A 46 8.47 -17.09 -8.77
C LYS A 46 7.30 -16.49 -7.99
N SER A 47 6.08 -16.70 -8.48
CA SER A 47 4.86 -16.25 -7.84
C SER A 47 4.69 -16.84 -6.44
N GLU A 48 4.83 -18.16 -6.28
CA GLU A 48 4.73 -18.81 -4.97
C GLU A 48 5.83 -18.34 -4.00
N ALA A 49 7.04 -18.10 -4.48
CA ALA A 49 8.14 -17.56 -3.67
C ALA A 49 7.82 -16.16 -3.14
N ILE A 50 7.31 -15.26 -3.99
CA ILE A 50 6.85 -13.93 -3.57
C ILE A 50 5.72 -14.05 -2.53
N VAL A 51 4.72 -14.90 -2.79
CA VAL A 51 3.60 -15.09 -1.86
C VAL A 51 4.10 -15.59 -0.50
N ARG A 52 5.04 -16.55 -0.49
CA ARG A 52 5.66 -17.07 0.74
C ARG A 52 6.45 -15.98 1.47
N PHE A 53 7.23 -15.19 0.73
CA PHE A 53 8.00 -14.06 1.24
C PHE A 53 7.11 -13.01 1.92
N CYS A 54 6.00 -12.64 1.29
CA CYS A 54 5.01 -11.72 1.83
C CYS A 54 4.29 -12.28 3.06
N ARG A 55 3.96 -13.58 3.07
CA ARG A 55 3.33 -14.24 4.24
C ARG A 55 4.21 -14.23 5.48
N GLN A 56 5.53 -14.21 5.32
CA GLN A 56 6.49 -14.09 6.43
C GLN A 56 6.55 -12.66 7.01
N ARG A 57 5.94 -11.67 6.34
CA ARG A 57 5.93 -10.25 6.72
C ARG A 57 4.52 -9.77 7.06
N SER A 58 3.88 -10.44 8.01
CA SER A 58 2.54 -10.06 8.47
C SER A 58 2.47 -8.64 9.05
N GLY A 59 3.59 -8.11 9.54
CA GLY A 59 3.70 -6.75 10.08
C GLY A 59 4.05 -5.65 9.06
N GLY A 60 4.13 -5.98 7.77
CA GLY A 60 4.59 -5.07 6.72
C GLY A 60 6.05 -5.28 6.33
N PHE A 61 6.47 -4.60 5.26
CA PHE A 61 7.83 -4.67 4.75
C PHE A 61 8.81 -3.83 5.56
N LEU A 62 10.07 -4.23 5.59
CA LEU A 62 11.12 -3.36 6.13
C LEU A 62 11.43 -2.26 5.10
N LEU A 63 11.68 -1.03 5.56
CA LEU A 63 12.08 0.07 4.67
C LEU A 63 13.37 -0.23 3.91
N GLU A 64 14.29 -0.96 4.53
CA GLU A 64 15.57 -1.31 3.89
C GLU A 64 15.40 -2.23 2.67
N GLU A 65 14.29 -2.96 2.58
CA GLU A 65 13.95 -3.86 1.48
C GLU A 65 13.34 -3.13 0.27
N ILE A 66 13.13 -1.80 0.35
CA ILE A 66 12.37 -1.07 -0.66
C ILE A 66 12.99 -1.14 -2.05
N GLN A 67 14.32 -1.20 -2.15
CA GLN A 67 15.01 -1.24 -3.44
C GLN A 67 14.72 -2.52 -4.19
N GLU A 68 14.76 -3.65 -3.48
CA GLU A 68 14.54 -4.96 -4.04
C GLU A 68 13.05 -5.21 -4.26
N LEU A 69 12.17 -4.61 -3.44
CA LEU A 69 10.73 -4.60 -3.67
C LEU A 69 10.35 -3.87 -4.96
N ILE A 70 10.98 -2.72 -5.24
CA ILE A 70 10.81 -1.99 -6.51
C ILE A 70 11.14 -2.92 -7.68
N GLU A 71 12.25 -3.63 -7.61
CA GLU A 71 12.72 -4.50 -8.68
C GLU A 71 11.81 -5.72 -8.87
N ILE A 72 11.47 -6.42 -7.78
CA ILE A 72 10.53 -7.55 -7.80
C ILE A 72 9.19 -7.12 -8.39
N LEU A 73 8.64 -6.00 -7.95
CA LEU A 73 7.33 -5.53 -8.40
C LEU A 73 7.37 -5.11 -9.88
N ARG A 74 8.43 -4.43 -10.32
CA ARG A 74 8.63 -4.06 -11.73
C ARG A 74 8.72 -5.29 -12.63
N LEU A 75 9.49 -6.30 -12.24
CA LEU A 75 9.62 -7.55 -12.98
C LEU A 75 8.33 -8.35 -12.99
N SER A 76 7.62 -8.42 -11.86
CA SER A 76 6.34 -9.12 -11.75
C SER A 76 5.27 -8.47 -12.63
N ILE A 77 5.21 -7.14 -12.69
CA ILE A 77 4.28 -6.40 -13.56
C ILE A 77 4.66 -6.56 -15.04
N ALA A 78 5.96 -6.60 -15.37
CA ALA A 78 6.41 -6.83 -16.74
C ALA A 78 6.07 -8.24 -17.25
N GLU A 79 6.15 -9.25 -16.39
CA GLU A 79 5.74 -10.63 -16.69
C GLU A 79 4.25 -10.90 -16.48
N ASN A 80 3.43 -9.87 -16.24
CA ASN A 80 2.10 -10.05 -15.66
C ASN A 80 1.21 -10.95 -16.54
N ASN A 81 0.97 -12.14 -16.02
CA ASN A 81 0.07 -13.15 -16.52
C ASN A 81 -0.71 -13.74 -15.34
N ALA A 82 -1.69 -14.59 -15.62
CA ALA A 82 -2.57 -15.17 -14.60
C ALA A 82 -1.81 -15.85 -13.44
N LEU A 83 -0.61 -16.40 -13.66
CA LEU A 83 0.20 -17.03 -12.62
C LEU A 83 0.89 -16.02 -11.71
N MET A 84 1.23 -14.83 -12.23
CA MET A 84 1.94 -13.79 -11.48
C MET A 84 0.99 -12.85 -10.72
N GLN A 85 -0.28 -12.75 -11.12
CA GLN A 85 -1.28 -11.90 -10.45
C GLN A 85 -1.38 -12.12 -8.92
N PRO A 86 -1.40 -13.37 -8.39
CA PRO A 86 -1.45 -13.60 -6.94
C PRO A 86 -0.26 -13.00 -6.18
N ALA A 87 0.93 -12.99 -6.78
CA ALA A 87 2.12 -12.40 -6.20
C ALA A 87 2.03 -10.88 -6.13
N ILE A 88 1.61 -10.22 -7.23
CA ILE A 88 1.43 -8.77 -7.26
C ILE A 88 0.36 -8.33 -6.25
N GLN A 89 -0.77 -9.05 -6.22
CA GLN A 89 -1.81 -8.83 -5.22
C GLN A 89 -1.25 -8.95 -3.80
N LYS A 90 -0.46 -10.00 -3.53
CA LYS A 90 0.11 -10.23 -2.19
C LYS A 90 1.13 -9.17 -1.79
N ILE A 91 1.92 -8.65 -2.72
CA ILE A 91 2.81 -7.50 -2.48
C ILE A 91 1.97 -6.29 -2.07
N CYS A 92 0.90 -5.97 -2.81
CA CYS A 92 0.02 -4.84 -2.50
C CYS A 92 -0.60 -5.00 -1.10
N GLU A 93 -1.14 -6.18 -0.77
CA GLU A 93 -1.71 -6.47 0.55
C GLU A 93 -0.70 -6.28 1.69
N THR A 94 0.53 -6.76 1.53
CA THR A 94 1.58 -6.59 2.55
C THR A 94 2.06 -5.15 2.64
N ALA A 95 2.13 -4.43 1.52
CA ALA A 95 2.51 -3.01 1.47
C ALA A 95 1.44 -2.08 2.04
N SER A 96 0.18 -2.53 2.15
CA SER A 96 -0.90 -1.78 2.83
C SER A 96 -0.67 -1.65 4.34
N VAL A 97 0.28 -2.40 4.90
CA VAL A 97 0.71 -2.27 6.30
C VAL A 97 1.93 -1.33 6.37
N PRO A 98 2.03 -0.45 7.38
CA PRO A 98 3.11 0.52 7.48
C PRO A 98 4.51 -0.07 7.33
N PHE A 99 5.34 0.54 6.48
CA PHE A 99 6.73 0.13 6.32
C PHE A 99 7.53 0.31 7.62
N ILE A 100 8.15 -0.77 8.06
CA ILE A 100 8.88 -0.85 9.32
C ILE A 100 10.27 -0.25 9.14
N LYS A 101 10.62 0.72 9.97
CA LYS A 101 12.00 1.24 10.10
C LYS A 101 12.71 0.50 11.24
N LEU A 102 13.96 0.09 11.04
CA LEU A 102 14.77 -0.50 12.10
C LEU A 102 15.64 0.56 12.80
N ARG A 103 16.08 1.56 12.03
CA ARG A 103 16.94 2.65 12.49
C ARG A 103 16.41 3.99 12.00
N THR A 104 16.72 5.06 12.73
CA THR A 104 16.38 6.42 12.30
C THR A 104 17.02 6.79 10.96
N SER A 105 18.23 6.28 10.68
CA SER A 105 18.92 6.47 9.38
C SER A 105 18.14 5.94 8.19
N ASP A 106 17.29 4.93 8.39
CA ASP A 106 16.51 4.31 7.31
C ASP A 106 15.53 5.31 6.70
N GLN A 107 15.04 6.24 7.51
CA GLN A 107 14.17 7.32 7.06
C GLN A 107 14.87 8.20 6.01
N LEU A 108 16.15 8.53 6.21
CA LEU A 108 16.88 9.37 5.27
C LEU A 108 17.25 8.60 4.00
N LYS A 109 17.60 7.32 4.14
CA LYS A 109 18.13 6.52 3.03
C LYS A 109 17.05 5.95 2.11
N PHE A 110 15.93 5.50 2.67
CA PHE A 110 14.98 4.65 1.94
C PHE A 110 13.63 5.33 1.67
N VAL A 111 13.21 6.31 2.47
CA VAL A 111 11.95 7.05 2.22
C VAL A 111 11.93 7.76 0.87
N PRO A 112 13.03 8.38 0.38
CA PRO A 112 13.04 8.98 -0.95
C PRO A 112 12.74 7.98 -2.09
N LYS A 113 12.87 6.67 -1.84
CA LYS A 113 12.59 5.61 -2.82
C LYS A 113 11.13 5.16 -2.84
N LEU A 114 10.32 5.61 -1.88
CA LEU A 114 8.90 5.25 -1.84
C LEU A 114 8.15 5.76 -3.07
N SER A 115 8.51 6.93 -3.62
CA SER A 115 7.92 7.43 -4.86
C SER A 115 8.21 6.52 -6.06
N GLU A 116 9.44 6.00 -6.16
CA GLU A 116 9.81 5.03 -7.20
C GLU A 116 9.03 3.71 -7.04
N PHE A 117 8.86 3.24 -5.80
CA PHE A 117 8.01 2.08 -5.51
C PHE A 117 6.57 2.29 -5.97
N LEU A 118 5.98 3.44 -5.67
CA LEU A 118 4.64 3.80 -6.13
C LEU A 118 4.58 3.82 -7.67
N ASP A 119 5.56 4.40 -8.33
CA ASP A 119 5.59 4.50 -9.80
C ASP A 119 5.63 3.15 -10.52
N THR A 120 6.09 2.08 -9.85
CA THR A 120 6.01 0.72 -10.42
C THR A 120 4.57 0.27 -10.69
N LEU A 121 3.58 0.81 -9.98
CA LEU A 121 2.16 0.45 -10.09
C LEU A 121 1.43 1.18 -11.21
N LYS A 122 2.07 2.17 -11.83
CA LYS A 122 1.49 2.97 -12.92
C LYS A 122 0.89 2.13 -14.06
N PRO A 123 1.52 1.03 -14.53
CA PRO A 123 0.96 0.21 -15.61
C PRO A 123 -0.31 -0.54 -15.23
N VAL A 124 -0.57 -0.75 -13.93
CA VAL A 124 -1.77 -1.48 -13.46
C VAL A 124 -2.99 -0.56 -13.43
N LEU A 125 -2.80 0.71 -13.06
CA LEU A 125 -3.85 1.71 -13.08
C LEU A 125 -4.31 2.01 -14.51
N PHE A 126 -5.54 2.47 -14.66
CA PHE A 126 -6.08 2.81 -15.97
C PHE A 126 -5.35 4.02 -16.57
N SER A 127 -5.04 3.93 -17.86
CA SER A 127 -4.61 5.05 -18.68
C SER A 127 -5.32 4.98 -20.05
N PRO A 128 -5.84 6.10 -20.57
CA PRO A 128 -6.48 6.14 -21.88
C PRO A 128 -5.54 5.71 -23.03
N GLN A 129 -4.22 5.83 -22.83
CA GLN A 129 -3.20 5.47 -23.82
C GLN A 129 -2.87 3.96 -23.81
N GLN A 130 -3.39 3.18 -22.87
CA GLN A 130 -3.15 1.74 -22.82
C GLN A 130 -3.92 1.01 -23.93
N GLU A 131 -3.21 0.21 -24.73
CA GLU A 131 -3.83 -0.67 -25.73
C GLU A 131 -4.84 -1.60 -25.06
N SER A 132 -6.02 -1.80 -25.68
CA SER A 132 -7.15 -2.51 -25.08
C SER A 132 -6.83 -3.94 -24.58
N GLY A 133 -5.77 -4.57 -25.10
CA GLY A 133 -5.27 -5.89 -24.65
C GLY A 133 -4.32 -5.88 -23.45
N SER A 134 -3.88 -4.71 -22.99
CA SER A 134 -2.99 -4.52 -21.82
C SER A 134 -3.75 -4.16 -20.54
N GLN A 135 -5.08 -4.09 -20.61
CA GLN A 135 -5.92 -3.76 -19.47
C GLN A 135 -6.04 -4.95 -18.52
N GLN A 136 -5.61 -4.74 -17.28
CA GLN A 136 -5.55 -5.78 -16.24
C GLN A 136 -6.49 -5.41 -15.08
N PRO A 137 -7.82 -5.55 -15.27
CA PRO A 137 -8.79 -5.10 -14.29
C PRO A 137 -8.65 -5.80 -12.93
N GLU A 138 -8.16 -7.05 -12.90
CA GLU A 138 -8.08 -7.88 -11.68
C GLU A 138 -7.14 -7.30 -10.63
N LEU A 139 -6.06 -6.65 -11.06
CA LEU A 139 -5.06 -6.06 -10.15
C LEU A 139 -5.38 -4.62 -9.76
N ARG A 140 -6.32 -3.95 -10.44
CA ARG A 140 -6.67 -2.56 -10.15
C ARG A 140 -7.20 -2.39 -8.74
N MET A 141 -8.12 -3.26 -8.31
CA MET A 141 -8.69 -3.18 -6.97
C MET A 141 -7.63 -3.38 -5.86
N PRO A 142 -6.75 -4.41 -5.91
CA PRO A 142 -5.62 -4.52 -4.99
C PRO A 142 -4.73 -3.27 -4.93
N VAL A 143 -4.39 -2.69 -6.09
CA VAL A 143 -3.56 -1.49 -6.16
C VAL A 143 -4.27 -0.28 -5.57
N ILE A 144 -5.55 -0.07 -5.88
CA ILE A 144 -6.35 1.02 -5.32
C ILE A 144 -6.43 0.90 -3.79
N LYS A 145 -6.69 -0.30 -3.27
CA LYS A 145 -6.73 -0.56 -1.82
C LYS A 145 -5.39 -0.28 -1.15
N PHE A 146 -4.29 -0.71 -1.77
CA PHE A 146 -2.95 -0.39 -1.29
C PHE A 146 -2.71 1.12 -1.25
N LEU A 147 -2.94 1.82 -2.36
CA LEU A 147 -2.72 3.27 -2.45
C LEU A 147 -3.56 4.02 -1.41
N LYS A 148 -4.82 3.62 -1.23
CA LYS A 148 -5.72 4.15 -0.19
C LYS A 148 -5.09 3.99 1.20
N CYS A 149 -4.78 2.77 1.61
CA CYS A 149 -4.19 2.50 2.93
C CYS A 149 -2.85 3.24 3.11
N PHE A 150 -2.03 3.31 2.06
CA PHE A 150 -0.77 4.02 2.06
C PHE A 150 -0.97 5.53 2.28
N ALA A 151 -1.97 6.15 1.63
CA ALA A 151 -2.29 7.56 1.81
C ALA A 151 -2.87 7.86 3.20
N GLU A 152 -3.69 6.96 3.75
CA GLU A 152 -4.36 7.09 5.05
C GLU A 152 -3.42 6.93 6.26
N GLU A 153 -2.24 6.34 6.08
CA GLU A 153 -1.30 6.05 7.16
C GLU A 153 -0.97 7.30 7.99
N GLY A 154 -1.31 7.25 9.29
CA GLY A 154 -1.05 8.31 10.26
C GLY A 154 -2.10 9.43 10.29
N ILE A 155 -3.04 9.50 9.34
CA ILE A 155 -4.05 10.56 9.30
C ILE A 155 -5.02 10.43 10.47
N SER A 156 -5.47 9.21 10.78
CA SER A 156 -6.41 8.96 11.88
C SER A 156 -5.86 9.38 13.25
N GLU A 157 -4.57 9.16 13.48
CA GLU A 157 -3.87 9.59 14.68
C GLU A 157 -3.81 11.12 14.76
N ILE A 158 -3.48 11.79 13.65
CA ILE A 158 -3.44 13.25 13.57
C ILE A 158 -4.83 13.86 13.86
N MET A 159 -5.92 13.27 13.34
CA MET A 159 -7.28 13.77 13.63
C MET A 159 -7.65 13.64 15.10
N LYS A 160 -7.19 12.58 15.79
CA LYS A 160 -7.39 12.42 17.24
C LYS A 160 -6.57 13.43 18.05
N GLU A 161 -5.35 13.71 17.60
CA GLU A 161 -4.50 14.74 18.19
C GLU A 161 -5.10 16.14 18.01
N GLU A 162 -5.68 16.44 16.84
CA GLU A 162 -6.38 17.70 16.58
C GLU A 162 -7.55 17.92 17.55
N ALA A 163 -8.41 16.91 17.71
CA ALA A 163 -9.54 17.00 18.64
C ALA A 163 -9.09 17.26 20.09
N SER A 164 -7.94 16.69 20.48
CA SER A 164 -7.34 16.93 21.80
C SER A 164 -6.72 18.34 21.91
N PHE A 165 -6.14 18.84 20.82
CA PHE A 165 -5.55 20.17 20.74
C PHE A 165 -6.60 21.28 20.86
N GLU A 166 -7.73 21.15 20.15
CA GLU A 166 -8.85 22.10 20.22
C GLU A 166 -9.40 22.24 21.64
N GLN A 167 -9.48 21.13 22.38
CA GLN A 167 -9.92 21.12 23.78
C GLN A 167 -8.94 21.85 24.71
N GLN A 168 -7.66 21.86 24.40
CA GLN A 168 -6.60 22.46 25.22
C GLN A 168 -6.35 23.94 24.94
N LYS A 169 -7.00 24.55 23.92
CA LYS A 169 -6.87 25.97 23.54
C LYS A 169 -5.42 26.50 23.47
N LYS A 170 -4.47 25.69 22.99
CA LYS A 170 -3.08 26.12 22.80
C LYS A 170 -3.00 27.03 21.57
N GLN A 171 -3.07 28.35 21.77
CA GLN A 171 -3.19 29.32 20.67
C GLN A 171 -1.87 29.70 19.97
N THR A 172 -0.72 29.26 20.47
CA THR A 172 0.60 29.73 19.99
C THR A 172 1.32 28.79 19.02
N GLU A 173 0.82 27.58 18.80
CA GLU A 173 1.43 26.58 17.91
C GLU A 173 0.48 26.23 16.75
N LEU A 174 1.05 25.83 15.61
CA LEU A 174 0.25 25.28 14.51
C LEU A 174 -0.43 23.99 14.99
N SER A 175 -1.71 23.83 14.67
CA SER A 175 -2.43 22.61 15.06
C SER A 175 -1.92 21.38 14.28
N PRO A 176 -2.06 20.16 14.82
CA PRO A 176 -1.75 18.92 14.10
C PRO A 176 -2.30 18.88 12.66
N LEU A 177 -3.54 19.30 12.46
CA LEU A 177 -4.18 19.39 11.14
C LEU A 177 -3.48 20.42 10.25
N GLN A 178 -3.15 21.59 10.77
CA GLN A 178 -2.41 22.61 10.00
C GLN A 178 -1.02 22.10 9.58
N HIS A 179 -0.35 21.32 10.43
CA HIS A 179 0.89 20.65 10.08
C HIS A 179 0.72 19.62 8.96
N LEU A 180 -0.35 18.81 9.00
CA LEU A 180 -0.69 17.88 7.92
C LEU A 180 -0.95 18.61 6.60
N LEU A 181 -1.79 19.64 6.61
CA LEU A 181 -2.11 20.46 5.45
C LEU A 181 -0.86 21.04 4.79
N LYS A 182 0.10 21.52 5.60
CA LYS A 182 1.30 22.20 5.11
C LYS A 182 2.43 21.24 4.71
N ASN A 183 2.69 20.21 5.50
CA ASN A 183 3.89 19.38 5.36
C ASN A 183 3.61 17.98 4.82
N GLY A 184 2.35 17.53 4.87
CA GLY A 184 1.95 16.16 4.55
C GLY A 184 2.53 15.12 5.51
N THR A 185 2.00 13.90 5.45
CA THR A 185 2.69 12.75 6.04
C THR A 185 3.88 12.34 5.17
N ARG A 186 4.69 11.40 5.65
CA ARG A 186 5.72 10.77 4.82
C ARG A 186 5.14 10.19 3.52
N ASN A 187 4.01 9.50 3.63
CA ASN A 187 3.42 8.78 2.52
C ASN A 187 2.74 9.72 1.53
N LEU A 188 2.06 10.77 2.02
CA LEU A 188 1.52 11.82 1.16
C LEU A 188 2.64 12.57 0.40
N ARG A 189 3.80 12.79 1.01
CA ARG A 189 4.97 13.35 0.30
C ARG A 189 5.50 12.39 -0.76
N ALA A 190 5.55 11.09 -0.50
CA ALA A 190 5.95 10.10 -1.51
C ALA A 190 4.97 10.05 -2.69
N LEU A 191 3.66 10.08 -2.43
CA LEU A 191 2.62 10.19 -3.45
C LEU A 191 2.78 11.48 -4.27
N ASN A 192 3.04 12.61 -3.59
CA ASN A 192 3.32 13.87 -4.28
C ASN A 192 4.54 13.78 -5.18
N GLN A 193 5.57 13.03 -4.81
CA GLN A 193 6.78 12.85 -5.63
C GLN A 193 6.62 11.81 -6.75
N SER A 194 5.58 10.98 -6.69
CA SER A 194 5.25 9.99 -7.72
C SER A 194 4.55 10.61 -8.93
N ASN A 195 4.48 9.84 -10.02
CA ASN A 195 3.81 10.16 -11.28
C ASN A 195 2.44 9.46 -11.40
N LEU A 196 1.82 9.08 -10.27
CA LEU A 196 0.56 8.33 -10.23
C LEU A 196 -0.72 9.18 -10.27
N ILE A 197 -0.65 10.47 -9.92
CA ILE A 197 -1.85 11.30 -9.68
C ILE A 197 -2.79 11.30 -10.90
N GLU A 198 -2.23 11.48 -12.10
CA GLU A 198 -2.98 11.44 -13.35
C GLU A 198 -3.68 10.08 -13.56
N ASN A 199 -2.96 8.98 -13.33
CA ASN A 199 -3.50 7.63 -13.45
C ASN A 199 -4.62 7.34 -12.42
N ILE A 200 -4.51 7.87 -11.20
CA ILE A 200 -5.56 7.76 -10.18
C ILE A 200 -6.85 8.44 -10.68
N ILE A 201 -6.73 9.64 -11.27
CA ILE A 201 -7.87 10.40 -11.81
C ILE A 201 -8.50 9.67 -12.99
N PHE A 202 -7.70 9.22 -13.97
CA PHE A 202 -8.21 8.44 -15.09
C PHE A 202 -8.87 7.14 -14.64
N THR A 203 -8.33 6.48 -13.62
CA THR A 203 -8.95 5.28 -13.04
C THR A 203 -10.30 5.61 -12.40
N MET A 204 -10.41 6.72 -11.66
CA MET A 204 -11.68 7.17 -11.08
C MET A 204 -12.71 7.49 -12.16
N GLN A 205 -12.32 8.23 -13.21
CA GLN A 205 -13.20 8.55 -14.33
C GLN A 205 -13.69 7.29 -15.05
N HIS A 206 -12.80 6.32 -15.30
CA HIS A 206 -13.16 5.05 -15.93
C HIS A 206 -14.18 4.25 -15.11
N TYR A 207 -14.06 4.30 -13.79
CA TYR A 207 -14.92 3.58 -12.85
C TYR A 207 -16.03 4.43 -12.21
N SER A 208 -16.39 5.58 -12.80
CA SER A 208 -17.35 6.52 -12.19
C SER A 208 -18.73 5.92 -11.90
N LYS A 209 -19.11 4.85 -12.60
CA LYS A 209 -20.39 4.14 -12.43
C LYS A 209 -20.28 2.83 -11.63
N GLN A 210 -19.07 2.43 -11.25
CA GLN A 210 -18.82 1.19 -10.52
C GLN A 210 -18.45 1.52 -9.08
N TYR A 211 -19.46 1.59 -8.21
CA TYR A 211 -19.29 2.04 -6.82
C TYR A 211 -18.25 1.24 -6.02
N GLU A 212 -18.07 -0.05 -6.34
CA GLU A 212 -17.02 -0.88 -5.72
C GLU A 212 -15.62 -0.28 -5.89
N TYR A 213 -15.32 0.27 -7.08
CA TYR A 213 -14.04 0.90 -7.41
C TYR A 213 -14.03 2.39 -7.09
N LEU A 214 -15.13 3.08 -7.38
CA LEU A 214 -15.23 4.53 -7.17
C LEU A 214 -15.01 4.89 -5.71
N LEU A 215 -15.62 4.15 -4.77
CA LEU A 215 -15.58 4.55 -3.37
C LEU A 215 -14.16 4.55 -2.78
N PRO A 216 -13.36 3.46 -2.91
CA PRO A 216 -11.96 3.49 -2.48
C PRO A 216 -11.10 4.54 -3.18
N LEU A 217 -11.41 4.89 -4.44
CA LEU A 217 -10.73 5.96 -5.16
C LEU A 217 -11.05 7.34 -4.57
N LEU A 218 -12.32 7.60 -4.23
CA LEU A 218 -12.71 8.85 -3.55
C LEU A 218 -12.08 8.95 -2.16
N GLU A 219 -11.99 7.85 -1.40
CA GLU A 219 -11.32 7.81 -0.09
C GLU A 219 -9.81 8.07 -0.21
N LEU A 220 -9.15 7.48 -1.20
CA LEU A 220 -7.76 7.76 -1.54
C LEU A 220 -7.55 9.24 -1.87
N ILE A 221 -8.38 9.81 -2.75
CA ILE A 221 -8.29 11.21 -3.14
C ILE A 221 -8.53 12.13 -1.94
N SER A 222 -9.56 11.85 -1.13
CA SER A 222 -9.87 12.60 0.11
C SER A 222 -8.70 12.61 1.09
N SER A 223 -7.99 11.49 1.22
CA SER A 223 -6.77 11.42 2.05
C SER A 223 -5.61 12.21 1.45
N CYS A 224 -5.46 12.20 0.13
CA CYS A 224 -4.39 12.90 -0.57
C CYS A 224 -4.49 14.42 -0.45
N ILE A 225 -5.69 14.97 -0.66
CA ILE A 225 -5.91 16.43 -0.66
C ILE A 225 -5.76 17.08 0.72
N LEU A 226 -5.68 16.29 1.79
CA LEU A 226 -5.29 16.79 3.11
C LEU A 226 -3.84 17.28 3.15
N TYR A 227 -3.07 17.12 2.07
CA TYR A 227 -1.78 17.77 1.87
C TYR A 227 -1.88 18.75 0.70
N ARG A 228 -1.62 20.04 0.97
CA ARG A 228 -1.85 21.15 0.00
C ARG A 228 -1.18 20.96 -1.35
N ASP A 229 0.04 20.42 -1.38
CA ASP A 229 0.74 20.23 -2.66
C ASP A 229 0.06 19.14 -3.51
N LEU A 230 -0.50 18.11 -2.88
CA LEU A 230 -1.32 17.12 -3.56
C LEU A 230 -2.67 17.71 -3.99
N ALA A 231 -3.34 18.47 -3.14
CA ALA A 231 -4.59 19.15 -3.49
C ALA A 231 -4.42 20.04 -4.74
N ALA A 232 -3.32 20.80 -4.79
CA ALA A 232 -2.97 21.61 -5.96
C ALA A 232 -2.72 20.75 -7.20
N LYS A 233 -2.02 19.61 -7.07
CA LYS A 233 -1.81 18.68 -8.19
C LYS A 233 -3.11 18.07 -8.71
N PHE A 234 -3.97 17.55 -7.83
CA PHE A 234 -5.28 17.02 -8.22
C PHE A 234 -6.14 18.09 -8.89
N SER A 235 -6.10 19.33 -8.39
CA SER A 235 -6.77 20.49 -9.01
C SER A 235 -6.29 20.76 -10.44
N ASN A 236 -4.97 20.72 -10.66
CA ASN A 236 -4.38 20.96 -11.97
C ASN A 236 -4.78 19.89 -13.00
N PHE A 237 -5.08 18.67 -12.55
CA PHE A 237 -5.62 17.60 -13.40
C PHE A 237 -7.16 17.62 -13.52
N GLY A 238 -7.83 18.62 -12.96
CA GLY A 238 -9.26 18.83 -13.15
C GLY A 238 -10.19 18.06 -12.22
N ILE A 239 -9.70 17.59 -11.06
CA ILE A 239 -10.50 16.74 -10.14
C ILE A 239 -11.85 17.35 -9.78
N LEU A 240 -11.94 18.67 -9.58
CA LEU A 240 -13.18 19.34 -9.16
C LEU A 240 -14.30 19.16 -10.18
N LYS A 241 -13.96 19.24 -11.48
CA LYS A 241 -14.92 19.00 -12.56
C LYS A 241 -15.43 17.56 -12.49
N ASP A 242 -14.53 16.60 -12.32
CA ASP A 242 -14.88 15.17 -12.30
C ASP A 242 -15.75 14.82 -11.09
N ILE A 243 -15.42 15.36 -9.92
CA ILE A 243 -16.20 15.18 -8.69
C ILE A 243 -17.62 15.75 -8.86
N VAL A 244 -17.77 16.90 -9.51
CA VAL A 244 -19.10 17.46 -9.82
C VAL A 244 -19.89 16.52 -10.73
N TYR A 245 -19.27 15.91 -11.75
CA TYR A 245 -19.95 14.89 -12.56
C TYR A 245 -20.38 13.68 -11.74
N VAL A 246 -19.53 13.18 -10.84
CA VAL A 246 -19.88 12.06 -9.95
C VAL A 246 -21.11 12.39 -9.08
N ILE A 247 -21.20 13.61 -8.55
CA ILE A 247 -22.38 14.05 -7.77
C ILE A 247 -23.64 14.05 -8.64
N PHE A 248 -23.58 14.62 -9.85
CA PHE A 248 -24.74 14.72 -10.74
C PHE A 248 -25.18 13.38 -11.33
N GLU A 249 -24.26 12.42 -11.51
CA GLU A 249 -24.58 11.05 -11.93
C GLU A 249 -25.09 10.17 -10.79
N CYS A 250 -24.98 10.62 -9.53
CA CYS A 250 -25.45 9.86 -8.38
C CYS A 250 -26.96 10.00 -8.19
N GLU A 251 -27.68 8.88 -8.12
CA GLU A 251 -29.14 8.87 -7.93
C GLU A 251 -29.56 9.31 -6.52
N ASP A 252 -28.77 9.00 -5.48
CA ASP A 252 -29.05 9.38 -4.09
C ASP A 252 -28.05 10.43 -3.60
N PHE A 253 -28.53 11.68 -3.48
CA PHE A 253 -27.75 12.80 -2.98
C PHE A 253 -27.33 12.66 -1.51
N ARG A 254 -27.95 11.73 -0.76
CA ARG A 254 -27.59 11.44 0.65
C ARG A 254 -26.55 10.33 0.76
N SER A 255 -26.09 9.78 -0.37
CA SER A 255 -25.14 8.69 -0.38
C SER A 255 -23.79 9.10 0.22
N TYR A 256 -23.06 8.10 0.72
CA TYR A 256 -21.69 8.30 1.21
C TYR A 256 -20.76 8.83 0.11
N ILE A 257 -20.99 8.43 -1.16
CA ILE A 257 -20.25 8.93 -2.32
C ILE A 257 -20.36 10.45 -2.44
N VAL A 258 -21.58 11.00 -2.37
CA VAL A 258 -21.81 12.44 -2.46
C VAL A 258 -21.18 13.16 -1.27
N LYS A 259 -21.25 12.58 -0.07
CA LYS A 259 -20.54 13.11 1.11
C LYS A 259 -19.02 13.20 0.86
N SER A 260 -18.39 12.12 0.41
CA SER A 260 -16.96 12.09 0.09
C SER A 260 -16.59 13.10 -1.00
N CYS A 261 -17.45 13.29 -2.00
CA CYS A 261 -17.27 14.31 -3.03
C CYS A 261 -17.24 15.74 -2.44
N PHE A 262 -18.13 16.06 -1.50
CA PHE A 262 -18.11 17.35 -0.82
C PHE A 262 -16.89 17.55 0.07
N GLU A 263 -16.44 16.51 0.77
CA GLU A 263 -15.18 16.55 1.52
C GLU A 263 -14.00 16.83 0.59
N ILE A 264 -14.02 16.26 -0.62
CA ILE A 264 -13.00 16.53 -1.64
C ILE A 264 -13.04 18.00 -2.08
N ILE A 265 -14.20 18.51 -2.46
CA ILE A 265 -14.36 19.92 -2.88
C ILE A 265 -13.91 20.87 -1.77
N TRP A 266 -14.28 20.59 -0.52
CA TRP A 266 -13.96 21.44 0.62
C TRP A 266 -12.45 21.56 0.85
N ASN A 267 -11.74 20.43 0.84
CA ASN A 267 -10.30 20.37 1.15
C ASN A 267 -9.40 20.73 -0.05
N THR A 268 -9.97 20.89 -1.24
CA THR A 268 -9.22 21.27 -2.45
C THR A 268 -9.05 22.79 -2.60
N ASN A 269 -9.79 23.59 -1.83
CA ASN A 269 -9.70 25.06 -1.78
C ASN A 269 -8.70 25.57 -0.74
#